data_AF-I1E3A2-F1
#
_entry.id   AF-I1E3A2-F1
#
_cell.length_a   1.000
_cell.length_b   1.000
_cell.length_c   1.000
_cell.angle_alpha   90.00
_cell.angle_beta   90.00
_cell.angle_gamma   90.00
#
_symmetry.space_group_name_H-M   'P 1'
#
loop_
_entity.id
_entity.type
_entity.pdbx_description
1 polymer ?
#
loop_
_entity_poly.entity_id
_entity_poly.type
_entity_poly.pdbx_seq_one_letter_code
_entity_poly.pdbx_strand_id
1 'polypeptide(L)'
;FPVPFRKEDMEEAFISLGHDVFEKKPFLQYAVQIYKKIKKDSALLFSACSHLLHNQELMASLVESGFDAVLTDPFLPCGPIVALYLELPAVFFSNALPCGLDLQGTHCPSPPSYVPRVLSLNSDHMTFLQRVKNMLILASEGFLCNMVYS
;
A
#
# COMPACT_ATOMS: atom_id res chain seq x y z
N PHE A 1 -22.93 -8.29 -8.60
CA PHE A 1 -21.93 -8.68 -9.62
C PHE A 1 -21.05 -9.78 -9.07
N PRO A 2 -20.68 -10.80 -9.88
CA PRO A 2 -19.80 -11.89 -9.42
C PRO A 2 -18.39 -11.37 -9.15
N VAL A 3 -17.78 -11.83 -8.05
CA VAL A 3 -16.39 -11.53 -7.65
C VAL A 3 -15.57 -12.81 -7.62
N PRO A 4 -14.23 -12.76 -7.81
CA PRO A 4 -13.40 -13.96 -8.00
C PRO A 4 -13.06 -14.72 -6.70
N PHE A 5 -13.72 -14.39 -5.60
CA PHE A 5 -13.47 -14.98 -4.27
C PHE A 5 -14.79 -15.14 -3.53
N ARG A 6 -14.80 -16.04 -2.55
CA ARG A 6 -15.94 -16.21 -1.68
C ARG A 6 -15.89 -15.22 -0.53
N LYS A 7 -17.02 -15.04 0.13
CA LYS A 7 -17.13 -14.14 1.28
C LYS A 7 -16.22 -14.63 2.43
N GLU A 8 -16.16 -15.94 2.62
CA GLU A 8 -15.36 -16.58 3.67
C GLU A 8 -13.86 -16.31 3.48
N ASP A 9 -13.38 -16.27 2.22
CA ASP A 9 -11.98 -15.98 1.91
C ASP A 9 -11.58 -14.55 2.35
N MET A 10 -12.48 -13.58 2.17
CA MET A 10 -12.27 -12.18 2.59
C MET A 10 -12.33 -12.04 4.11
N GLU A 11 -13.28 -12.72 4.77
CA GLU A 11 -13.40 -12.72 6.22
C GLU A 11 -12.16 -13.35 6.88
N GLU A 12 -11.66 -14.47 6.36
CA GLU A 12 -10.42 -15.09 6.82
C GLU A 12 -9.22 -14.14 6.66
N ALA A 13 -9.10 -13.48 5.51
CA ALA A 13 -8.03 -12.52 5.26
C ALA A 13 -8.05 -11.38 6.28
N PHE A 14 -9.22 -10.80 6.55
CA PHE A 14 -9.41 -9.71 7.49
C PHE A 14 -9.12 -10.11 8.94
N ILE A 15 -9.64 -11.26 9.39
CA ILE A 15 -9.42 -11.79 10.74
C ILE A 15 -7.93 -12.10 10.95
N SER A 16 -7.30 -12.78 9.98
CA SER A 16 -5.87 -13.10 10.06
C SER A 16 -5.01 -11.84 10.08
N LEU A 17 -5.33 -10.82 9.28
CA LEU A 17 -4.63 -9.54 9.33
C LEU A 17 -4.70 -8.91 10.73
N GLY A 18 -5.89 -8.90 11.34
CA GLY A 18 -6.10 -8.41 12.70
C GLY A 18 -5.23 -9.15 13.72
N HIS A 19 -5.18 -10.49 13.65
CA HIS A 19 -4.35 -11.29 14.56
C HIS A 19 -2.85 -11.09 14.34
N ASP A 20 -2.39 -11.10 13.08
CA ASP A 20 -0.97 -11.03 12.72
C ASP A 20 -0.31 -9.70 13.15
N VAL A 21 -1.06 -8.59 13.11
CA VAL A 21 -0.57 -7.26 13.52
C VAL A 21 -0.19 -7.21 15.00
N PHE A 22 -0.91 -7.96 15.86
CA PHE A 22 -0.67 -7.95 17.30
C PHE A 22 0.19 -9.12 17.78
N GLU A 23 0.52 -10.07 16.90
CA GLU A 23 1.29 -11.25 17.28
C GLU A 23 2.79 -10.94 17.42
N LYS A 24 3.36 -11.27 18.58
CA LYS A 24 4.79 -11.07 18.84
C LYS A 24 5.59 -12.24 18.30
N LYS A 25 6.24 -12.06 17.15
CA LYS A 25 7.15 -13.04 16.54
C LYS A 25 8.59 -12.53 16.48
N PRO A 26 9.61 -13.42 16.46
CA PRO A 26 10.97 -13.04 16.11
C PRO A 26 11.01 -12.31 14.77
N PHE A 27 11.84 -11.27 14.65
CA PHE A 27 11.88 -10.36 13.51
C PHE A 27 11.93 -11.07 12.13
N LEU A 28 12.80 -12.07 11.99
CA LEU A 28 12.94 -12.84 10.73
C LEU A 28 11.66 -13.60 10.37
N GLN A 29 11.03 -14.24 11.36
CA GLN A 29 9.78 -14.96 11.14
C GLN A 29 8.65 -14.01 10.77
N TYR A 30 8.57 -12.87 11.47
CA TYR A 30 7.62 -11.81 11.20
C TYR A 30 7.79 -11.26 9.77
N ALA A 31 9.01 -10.93 9.35
CA ALA A 31 9.30 -10.43 8.01
C ALA A 31 8.90 -11.42 6.91
N VAL A 32 9.24 -12.71 7.07
CA VAL A 32 8.87 -13.76 6.09
C VAL A 32 7.36 -13.95 6.01
N GLN A 33 6.65 -13.92 7.14
CA GLN A 33 5.20 -14.04 7.15
C GLN A 33 4.50 -12.85 6.52
N ILE A 34 4.91 -11.62 6.87
CA ILE A 34 4.39 -10.39 6.25
C ILE A 34 4.58 -10.45 4.74
N TYR A 35 5.76 -10.83 4.25
CA TYR A 35 6.02 -10.91 2.82
C TYR A 35 5.06 -11.90 2.12
N LYS A 36 4.89 -13.11 2.68
CA LYS A 36 3.96 -14.11 2.12
C LYS A 36 2.50 -13.61 2.14
N LYS A 37 2.11 -12.92 3.21
CA LYS A 37 0.76 -12.40 3.42
C LYS A 37 0.46 -11.26 2.45
N ILE A 38 1.32 -10.24 2.39
CA ILE A 38 1.23 -9.14 1.42
C ILE A 38 1.11 -9.68 -0.01
N LYS A 39 1.91 -10.69 -0.37
CA LYS A 39 1.82 -11.31 -1.71
C LYS A 39 0.47 -11.97 -1.97
N LYS A 40 -0.06 -12.73 -1.00
CA LYS A 40 -1.38 -13.39 -1.13
C LYS A 40 -2.51 -12.36 -1.23
N ASP A 41 -2.51 -11.38 -0.33
CA ASP A 41 -3.58 -10.38 -0.24
C ASP A 41 -3.56 -9.42 -1.43
N SER A 42 -2.37 -9.04 -1.91
CA SER A 42 -2.22 -8.23 -3.14
C SER A 42 -2.73 -8.98 -4.37
N ALA A 43 -2.49 -10.29 -4.48
CA ALA A 43 -3.02 -11.09 -5.58
C ALA A 43 -4.55 -11.18 -5.57
N LEU A 44 -5.16 -11.30 -4.37
CA LEU A 44 -6.61 -11.28 -4.20
C LEU A 44 -7.19 -9.94 -4.67
N LEU A 45 -6.61 -8.82 -4.22
CA LEU A 45 -7.08 -7.48 -4.56
C LEU A 45 -6.83 -7.14 -6.04
N PHE A 46 -5.73 -7.61 -6.62
CA PHE A 46 -5.47 -7.50 -8.06
C PHE A 46 -6.51 -8.27 -8.88
N SER A 47 -6.85 -9.49 -8.47
CA SER A 47 -7.91 -10.28 -9.11
C SER A 47 -9.26 -9.56 -9.03
N ALA A 48 -9.62 -9.03 -7.86
CA ALA A 48 -10.83 -8.22 -7.66
C ALA A 48 -10.87 -7.03 -8.64
N CYS A 49 -9.75 -6.32 -8.75
CA CYS A 49 -9.63 -5.18 -9.64
C CYS A 49 -9.78 -5.55 -11.10
N SER A 50 -9.10 -6.62 -11.54
CA SER A 50 -9.20 -7.11 -12.91
C SER A 50 -10.65 -7.46 -13.26
N HIS A 51 -11.36 -8.15 -12.37
CA HIS A 51 -12.76 -8.48 -12.56
C HIS A 51 -13.68 -7.26 -12.62
N LEU A 52 -13.42 -6.22 -11.79
CA LEU A 52 -14.14 -4.95 -11.85
C LEU A 52 -13.94 -4.27 -13.21
N LEU A 53 -12.68 -4.09 -13.63
CA LEU A 53 -12.33 -3.38 -14.87
C LEU A 53 -12.84 -4.09 -16.13
N HIS A 54 -12.93 -5.43 -16.12
CA HIS A 54 -13.49 -6.20 -17.24
C HIS A 54 -15.02 -6.30 -17.20
N ASN A 55 -15.68 -5.88 -16.13
CA ASN A 55 -17.12 -5.89 -16.03
C ASN A 55 -17.70 -4.61 -16.66
N GLN A 56 -18.00 -4.68 -17.95
CA GLN A 56 -18.51 -3.55 -18.73
C GLN A 56 -19.82 -2.99 -18.19
N GLU A 57 -20.73 -3.83 -17.70
CA GLU A 57 -22.01 -3.40 -17.14
C GLU A 57 -21.80 -2.56 -15.86
N LEU A 58 -20.95 -3.05 -14.95
CA LEU A 58 -20.65 -2.34 -13.72
C LEU A 58 -19.87 -1.05 -13.99
N MET A 59 -18.87 -1.08 -14.89
CA MET A 59 -18.13 0.13 -15.26
C MET A 59 -19.02 1.17 -15.94
N ALA A 60 -19.95 0.76 -16.81
CA ALA A 60 -20.93 1.66 -17.42
C ALA A 60 -21.88 2.26 -16.36
N SER A 61 -22.33 1.46 -15.40
CA SER A 61 -23.16 1.95 -14.29
C SER A 61 -22.43 2.98 -13.42
N LEU A 62 -21.11 2.82 -13.21
CA LEU A 62 -20.30 3.81 -12.50
C LEU A 62 -20.19 5.14 -13.26
N VAL A 63 -20.07 5.10 -14.59
CA VAL A 63 -20.08 6.30 -15.45
C VAL A 63 -21.44 7.00 -15.35
N GLU A 64 -22.53 6.25 -15.52
CA GLU A 64 -23.90 6.80 -15.50
C GLU A 64 -24.29 7.39 -14.14
N SER A 65 -23.72 6.87 -13.06
CA SER A 65 -23.98 7.37 -11.70
C SER A 65 -23.55 8.83 -11.47
N GLY A 66 -22.66 9.38 -12.32
CA GLY A 66 -22.29 10.79 -12.27
C GLY A 66 -21.52 11.20 -11.01
N PHE A 67 -20.57 10.38 -10.57
CA PHE A 67 -19.70 10.72 -9.43
C PHE A 67 -18.76 11.88 -9.76
N ASP A 68 -18.41 12.69 -8.76
CA ASP A 68 -17.51 13.85 -8.94
C ASP A 68 -16.03 13.53 -8.68
N ALA A 69 -15.73 12.45 -7.93
CA ALA A 69 -14.36 12.08 -7.54
C ALA A 69 -14.27 10.61 -7.11
N VAL A 70 -13.05 10.07 -7.12
CA VAL A 70 -12.74 8.73 -6.61
C VAL A 70 -11.86 8.83 -5.37
N LEU A 71 -12.38 8.46 -4.20
CA LEU A 71 -11.62 8.36 -2.96
C LEU A 71 -10.95 6.97 -2.90
N THR A 72 -9.61 6.92 -2.85
CA THR A 72 -8.88 5.64 -2.94
C THR A 72 -7.57 5.59 -2.16
N ASP A 73 -7.11 4.39 -1.83
CA ASP A 73 -5.78 4.16 -1.27
C ASP A 73 -4.78 3.92 -2.41
N PRO A 74 -3.69 4.71 -2.51
CA PRO A 74 -2.68 4.55 -3.56
C PRO A 74 -1.82 3.27 -3.42
N PHE A 75 -1.96 2.49 -2.34
CA PHE A 75 -1.22 1.23 -2.17
C PHE A 75 -1.52 0.22 -3.28
N LEU A 76 -2.73 0.24 -3.83
CA LEU A 76 -3.13 -0.60 -4.97
C LEU A 76 -3.54 0.28 -6.16
N PRO A 77 -3.14 -0.09 -7.39
CA PRO A 77 -3.38 0.76 -8.56
C PRO A 77 -4.85 0.79 -9.00
N CYS A 78 -5.75 0.00 -8.39
CA CYS A 78 -7.11 -0.17 -8.89
C CYS A 78 -7.93 1.11 -8.91
N GLY A 79 -8.02 1.80 -7.77
CA GLY A 79 -8.77 3.05 -7.69
C GLY A 79 -8.23 4.15 -8.60
N PRO A 80 -6.91 4.40 -8.66
CA PRO A 80 -6.32 5.28 -9.68
C PRO A 80 -6.72 4.93 -11.11
N ILE A 81 -6.74 3.64 -11.48
CA ILE A 81 -7.13 3.19 -12.82
C ILE A 81 -8.62 3.45 -13.07
N VAL A 82 -9.48 3.17 -12.08
CA VAL A 82 -10.92 3.46 -12.17
C VAL A 82 -11.16 4.97 -12.31
N ALA A 83 -10.46 5.80 -11.53
CA ALA A 83 -10.55 7.26 -11.63
C ALA A 83 -10.15 7.75 -13.03
N LEU A 84 -9.07 7.20 -13.59
CA LEU A 84 -8.63 7.50 -14.95
C LEU A 84 -9.68 7.10 -16.00
N TYR A 85 -10.28 5.91 -15.85
CA TYR A 85 -11.33 5.44 -16.76
C TYR A 85 -12.59 6.32 -16.73
N LEU A 86 -12.98 6.79 -15.55
CA LEU A 86 -14.15 7.64 -15.34
C LEU A 86 -13.87 9.12 -15.65
N GLU A 87 -12.62 9.49 -15.96
CA GLU A 87 -12.16 10.88 -16.13
C GLU A 87 -12.40 11.76 -14.89
N LEU A 88 -12.29 11.16 -13.70
CA LEU A 88 -12.53 11.81 -12.41
C LEU A 88 -11.23 12.10 -11.65
N PRO A 89 -11.20 13.16 -10.81
CA PRO A 89 -10.09 13.37 -9.90
C PRO A 89 -10.00 12.24 -8.87
N ALA A 90 -8.79 11.68 -8.71
CA ALA A 90 -8.47 10.74 -7.64
C ALA A 90 -8.06 11.49 -6.37
N VAL A 91 -8.72 11.19 -5.26
CA VAL A 91 -8.39 11.70 -3.92
C VAL A 91 -7.79 10.56 -3.11
N PHE A 92 -6.53 10.70 -2.73
CA PHE A 92 -5.83 9.69 -1.95
C PHE A 92 -6.03 9.91 -0.45
N PHE A 93 -6.46 8.88 0.30
CA PHE A 93 -6.65 8.97 1.75
C PHE A 93 -5.50 8.37 2.58
N SER A 94 -4.54 7.71 1.94
CA SER A 94 -3.34 7.18 2.61
C SER A 94 -2.11 8.03 2.25
N ASN A 95 -1.39 8.48 3.27
CA ASN A 95 -0.15 9.26 3.16
C ASN A 95 1.07 8.45 3.60
N ALA A 96 1.01 7.12 3.52
CA ALA A 96 2.12 6.26 3.89
C ALA A 96 2.21 5.11 2.90
N LEU A 97 3.14 5.22 1.95
CA LEU A 97 3.48 4.12 1.07
C LEU A 97 4.81 3.51 1.53
N PRO A 98 4.99 2.19 1.39
CA PRO A 98 6.29 1.56 1.53
C PRO A 98 7.37 2.37 0.80
N CYS A 99 8.52 2.51 1.45
CA CYS A 99 9.68 3.25 0.95
C CYS A 99 9.53 4.76 0.77
N GLY A 100 8.44 5.38 1.19
CA GLY A 100 8.24 6.81 1.00
C GLY A 100 7.94 7.18 -0.46
N LEU A 101 7.29 6.28 -1.20
CA LEU A 101 6.78 6.57 -2.54
C LEU A 101 5.78 7.73 -2.53
N ASP A 102 5.04 7.91 -1.44
CA ASP A 102 4.16 9.05 -1.21
C ASP A 102 4.94 10.38 -1.19
N LEU A 103 6.09 10.41 -0.52
CA LEU A 103 6.97 11.57 -0.50
C LEU A 103 7.57 11.86 -1.87
N GLN A 104 7.96 10.82 -2.61
CA GLN A 104 8.47 10.97 -3.98
C GLN A 104 7.40 11.47 -4.94
N GLY A 105 6.20 10.89 -4.91
CA GLY A 105 5.08 11.25 -5.79
C GLY A 105 4.53 12.64 -5.51
N THR A 106 4.58 13.11 -4.27
CA THR A 106 4.18 14.48 -3.88
C THR A 106 5.32 15.49 -3.99
N HIS A 107 6.53 15.08 -4.38
CA HIS A 107 7.74 15.90 -4.33
C HIS A 107 7.98 16.57 -2.97
N CYS A 108 7.55 15.90 -1.90
CA CYS A 108 7.71 16.40 -0.54
C CYS A 108 9.17 16.21 -0.08
N PRO A 109 9.85 17.28 0.38
CA PRO A 109 11.25 17.17 0.80
C PRO A 109 11.37 16.32 2.08
N SER A 110 12.12 15.23 2.00
CA SER A 110 12.36 14.33 3.16
C SER A 110 13.85 14.05 3.40
N PRO A 111 14.67 15.06 3.75
CA PRO A 111 16.09 14.82 3.87
C PRO A 111 16.42 13.98 5.11
N PRO A 112 17.27 12.94 4.94
CA PRO A 112 17.57 11.96 5.96
C PRO A 112 18.37 12.50 7.14
N SER A 113 18.87 13.74 7.05
CA SER A 113 19.56 14.37 8.16
C SER A 113 18.61 14.73 9.30
N TYR A 114 17.34 15.03 9.04
CA TYR A 114 16.37 15.43 10.07
C TYR A 114 15.02 14.70 9.99
N VAL A 115 14.68 14.08 8.85
CA VAL A 115 13.47 13.25 8.74
C VAL A 115 13.82 11.79 9.04
N PRO A 116 13.33 11.19 10.14
CA PRO A 116 13.58 9.78 10.44
C PRO A 116 12.84 8.87 9.45
N ARG A 117 13.51 7.83 8.97
CA ARG A 117 12.90 6.77 8.15
C ARG A 117 12.04 5.90 9.04
N VAL A 118 10.91 5.40 8.53
CA VAL A 118 9.92 4.62 9.29
C VAL A 118 10.54 3.42 10.02
N LEU A 119 11.44 2.69 9.35
CA LEU A 119 12.13 1.52 9.94
C LEU A 119 13.24 1.88 10.93
N SER A 120 13.60 3.16 11.06
CA SER A 120 14.66 3.58 11.99
C SER A 120 14.23 3.56 13.45
N LEU A 121 12.92 3.71 13.70
CA LEU A 121 12.31 3.93 15.02
C LEU A 121 12.94 5.11 15.78
N ASN A 122 13.55 6.06 15.06
CA ASN A 122 14.11 7.28 15.63
C ASN A 122 13.03 8.37 15.74
N SER A 123 13.23 9.33 16.64
CA SER A 123 12.50 10.60 16.64
C SER A 123 13.08 11.59 15.62
N ASP A 124 12.41 12.73 15.45
CA ASP A 124 12.90 13.91 14.74
C ASP A 124 14.21 14.48 15.32
N HIS A 125 14.43 14.28 16.63
CA HIS A 125 15.67 14.61 17.32
C HIS A 125 16.69 13.45 17.29
N MET A 126 17.48 13.36 16.21
CA MET A 126 18.52 12.35 16.05
C MET A 126 19.93 12.84 16.45
N THR A 127 20.65 12.01 17.21
CA THR A 127 22.10 12.09 17.42
C THR A 127 22.86 11.78 16.12
N PHE A 128 24.17 12.06 16.08
CA PHE A 128 25.01 11.75 14.92
C PHE A 128 24.91 10.28 14.47
N LEU A 129 25.04 9.32 15.41
CA LEU A 129 24.95 7.89 15.08
C LEU A 129 23.56 7.48 14.59
N GLN A 130 22.50 8.07 15.15
CA GLN A 130 21.13 7.84 14.66
C GLN A 130 20.95 8.36 13.23
N ARG A 131 21.56 9.50 12.87
CA ARG A 131 21.54 10.02 11.49
C ARG A 131 22.30 9.11 10.53
N VAL A 132 23.44 8.57 10.94
CA VAL A 132 24.20 7.57 10.15
C VAL A 132 23.34 6.32 9.92
N LYS A 133 22.70 5.79 10.97
CA LYS A 133 21.74 4.67 10.85
C LYS A 133 20.60 5.02 9.88
N ASN A 134 20.04 6.22 9.99
CA ASN A 134 18.94 6.68 9.16
C ASN A 134 19.31 6.73 7.65
N MET A 135 20.52 7.21 7.35
CA MET A 135 21.09 7.21 6.00
C MET A 135 21.28 5.79 5.44
N LEU A 136 21.77 4.86 6.25
CA LEU A 136 21.93 3.46 5.83
C LEU A 136 20.59 2.79 5.53
N ILE A 137 19.55 3.10 6.33
CA ILE A 137 18.20 2.61 6.07
C ILE A 137 17.69 3.16 4.74
N LEU A 138 17.79 4.48 4.51
CA LEU A 138 17.40 5.09 3.23
C LEU A 138 18.09 4.42 2.03
N ALA A 139 19.40 4.14 2.14
CA ALA A 139 20.13 3.45 1.07
C ALA A 139 19.63 2.02 0.82
N SER A 140 19.16 1.32 1.85
CA SER A 140 18.60 -0.02 1.74
C SER A 140 17.15 -0.07 1.23
N GLU A 141 16.41 1.04 1.35
CA GLU A 141 14.99 1.08 1.00
C GLU A 141 14.75 0.71 -0.46
N GLY A 142 15.52 1.22 -1.41
CA GLY A 142 15.35 0.89 -2.83
C GLY A 142 15.37 -0.62 -3.12
N PHE A 143 16.22 -1.38 -2.42
CA PHE A 143 16.23 -2.85 -2.52
C PHE A 143 14.98 -3.49 -1.90
N LEU A 144 14.56 -3.00 -0.72
CA LEU A 144 13.35 -3.46 -0.05
C LEU A 144 12.07 -3.14 -0.84
N CYS A 145 12.00 -2.01 -1.54
CA CYS A 145 10.83 -1.64 -2.35
C CYS A 145 10.60 -2.62 -3.47
N ASN A 146 11.67 -3.03 -4.15
CA ASN A 146 11.56 -4.03 -5.20
C ASN A 146 10.93 -5.31 -4.65
N MET A 147 11.24 -5.73 -3.41
CA MET A 147 10.57 -6.90 -2.83
C MET A 147 9.09 -6.69 -2.54
N VAL A 148 8.65 -5.47 -2.22
CA VAL A 148 7.24 -5.17 -1.91
C VAL A 148 6.40 -5.06 -3.19
N TYR A 149 6.97 -4.52 -4.26
CA TYR A 149 6.27 -4.23 -5.52
C TYR A 149 6.59 -5.20 -6.68
N SER A 150 7.36 -6.28 -6.44
CA SER A 150 7.62 -7.36 -7.44
C SER A 150 6.65 -8.52 -7.37
#